data_AF-A0A085BB10-F1
#
_entry.id   AF-A0A085BB10-F1
#
_cell.length_a   1.000
_cell.length_b   1.000
_cell.length_c   1.000
_cell.angle_alpha   90.00
_cell.angle_beta   90.00
_cell.angle_gamma   90.00
#
_symmetry.space_group_name_H-M   'P 1'
#
loop_
_entity.id
_entity.type
_entity.pdbx_description
1 polymer ?
#
loop_
_entity_poly.entity_id
_entity_poly.type
_entity_poly.pdbx_seq_one_letter_code
_entity_poly.pdbx_strand_id
1 'polypeptide(L)'
;MSRAFFCLFGLVLFQNFNAQVGINTSVPTKTLHVVGDLAVRKIVDESDRPSTYDRILVEDQQGNIDYILKSNLLPSTNGTDEASKEAYSQLFSMSTENGDPARILTCGKFYFLFDNGSDSRIKFRLVDDPVETVNIFMSMEQNWSGNGFQFFQGKAYNDPATVPFVFDSANYNIPQEFAEANVADSEQNVMHFQYPNDPNFYRLTIYRVRQKIGVPVVNTWDFAATCEKF
;
A
#
# COMPACT_ATOMS: atom_id res chain seq x y z
N MET A 1 41.04 -56.92 19.32
CA MET A 1 40.19 -55.74 19.03
C MET A 1 39.00 -55.78 19.96
N SER A 2 38.90 -54.79 20.83
CA SER A 2 38.15 -54.87 22.10
C SER A 2 36.65 -54.64 21.92
N ARG A 3 35.85 -55.38 22.69
CA ARG A 3 34.39 -55.20 22.84
C ARG A 3 33.98 -53.75 23.15
N ALA A 4 34.88 -52.95 23.72
CA ALA A 4 34.70 -51.53 23.96
C ALA A 4 34.49 -50.71 22.67
N PHE A 5 35.09 -51.12 21.54
CA PHE A 5 34.96 -50.40 20.27
C PHE A 5 33.56 -50.61 19.63
N PHE A 6 32.95 -51.79 19.83
CA PHE A 6 31.60 -52.09 19.35
C PHE A 6 30.51 -51.36 20.15
N CYS A 7 30.68 -51.19 21.47
CA CYS A 7 29.76 -50.40 22.28
C CYS A 7 29.80 -48.89 21.95
N LEU A 8 30.99 -48.36 21.64
CA LEU A 8 31.12 -46.94 21.29
C LEU A 8 30.51 -46.63 19.91
N PHE A 9 30.63 -47.55 18.94
CA PHE A 9 30.03 -47.40 17.62
C PHE A 9 28.49 -47.52 17.65
N GLY A 10 27.94 -48.36 18.55
CA GLY A 10 26.51 -48.47 18.76
C GLY A 10 25.87 -47.22 19.39
N LEU A 11 26.59 -46.50 20.26
CA LEU A 11 26.09 -45.28 20.92
C LEU A 11 26.03 -44.05 19.99
N VAL A 12 26.87 -44.00 18.95
CA VAL A 12 26.91 -42.87 17.99
C VAL A 12 25.80 -42.99 16.93
N LEU A 13 25.31 -44.21 16.65
CA LEU A 13 24.25 -44.45 15.66
C LEU A 13 22.84 -44.03 16.13
N PHE A 14 22.64 -43.73 17.42
CA PHE A 14 21.37 -43.26 17.98
C PHE A 14 21.25 -41.73 18.09
N GLN A 15 22.21 -40.95 17.57
CA GLN A 15 22.19 -39.48 17.74
C GLN A 15 21.39 -38.72 16.68
N ASN A 16 20.62 -39.40 15.82
CA ASN A 16 19.78 -38.76 14.78
C ASN A 16 18.28 -38.80 15.08
N PHE A 17 17.87 -38.86 16.35
CA PHE A 17 16.47 -38.59 16.67
C PHE A 17 16.22 -37.09 16.57
N ASN A 18 15.39 -36.69 15.61
CA ASN A 18 14.86 -35.32 15.53
C ASN A 18 14.44 -34.88 16.93
N ALA A 19 14.95 -33.73 17.40
CA ALA A 19 14.69 -33.21 18.75
C ALA A 19 13.26 -32.66 18.85
N GLN A 20 12.28 -33.56 18.77
CA GLN A 20 10.86 -33.27 18.90
C GLN A 20 10.40 -33.69 20.29
N VAL A 21 9.76 -32.76 21.00
CA VAL A 21 9.21 -32.99 22.34
C VAL A 21 7.70 -33.22 22.21
N GLY A 22 7.24 -34.42 22.55
CA GLY A 22 5.82 -34.74 22.67
C GLY A 22 5.35 -34.61 24.12
N ILE A 23 4.31 -33.82 24.36
CA ILE A 23 3.56 -33.83 25.63
C ILE A 23 2.26 -34.58 25.37
N ASN A 24 2.05 -35.68 26.10
CA ASN A 24 0.89 -36.56 25.96
C ASN A 24 0.75 -37.22 24.57
N THR A 25 1.87 -37.40 23.86
CA THR A 25 1.95 -38.15 22.59
C THR A 25 3.32 -38.79 22.44
N SER A 26 3.35 -40.01 21.91
CA SER A 26 4.59 -40.74 21.60
C SER A 26 5.08 -40.51 20.17
N VAL A 27 4.28 -39.83 19.34
CA VAL A 27 4.59 -39.54 17.92
C VAL A 27 4.43 -38.04 17.68
N PRO A 28 5.41 -37.21 18.08
CA PRO A 28 5.36 -35.77 17.84
C PRO A 28 5.48 -35.48 16.34
N THR A 29 4.65 -34.59 15.80
CA THR A 29 4.68 -34.15 14.39
C THR A 29 5.36 -32.77 14.23
N LYS A 30 5.66 -32.11 15.35
CA LYS A 30 6.26 -30.77 15.44
C LYS A 30 7.39 -30.78 16.46
N THR A 31 8.26 -29.76 16.45
CA THR A 31 9.34 -29.60 17.43
C THR A 31 8.83 -29.64 18.87
N LEU A 32 7.66 -29.05 19.12
CA LEU A 32 6.87 -29.25 20.32
C LEU A 32 5.46 -29.64 19.89
N HIS A 33 5.01 -30.84 20.27
CA HIS A 33 3.66 -31.32 20.02
C HIS A 33 2.97 -31.55 21.37
N VAL A 34 1.99 -30.70 21.69
CA VAL A 34 1.16 -30.84 22.89
C VAL A 34 -0.21 -31.37 22.48
N VAL A 35 -0.60 -32.52 23.04
CA VAL A 35 -1.96 -33.05 22.89
C VAL A 35 -2.73 -32.78 24.18
N GLY A 36 -3.46 -31.66 24.18
CA GLY A 36 -4.20 -31.14 25.33
C GLY A 36 -4.11 -29.62 25.42
N ASP A 37 -4.40 -29.08 26.60
CA ASP A 37 -4.46 -27.63 26.81
C ASP A 37 -3.07 -26.99 26.83
N LEU A 38 -2.88 -25.93 26.04
CA LEU A 38 -1.69 -25.10 26.04
C LEU A 38 -2.00 -23.74 26.70
N ALA A 39 -1.31 -23.43 27.79
CA ALA A 39 -1.41 -22.11 28.42
C ALA A 39 -0.33 -21.15 27.89
N VAL A 40 -0.74 -20.15 27.11
CA VAL A 40 0.14 -19.06 26.65
C VAL A 40 0.14 -17.93 27.67
N ARG A 41 1.28 -17.67 28.31
CA ARG A 41 1.37 -16.69 29.44
C ARG A 41 1.49 -15.24 29.00
N LYS A 42 2.11 -14.99 27.84
CA LYS A 42 2.35 -13.64 27.33
C LYS A 42 2.35 -13.68 25.81
N ILE A 43 1.56 -12.79 25.22
CA ILE A 43 1.58 -12.46 23.80
C ILE A 43 2.00 -10.99 23.72
N VAL A 44 2.91 -10.67 22.80
CA VAL A 44 3.31 -9.29 22.51
C VAL A 44 2.78 -8.98 21.12
N ASP A 45 2.08 -7.86 21.00
CA ASP A 45 1.74 -7.31 19.70
C ASP A 45 3.00 -6.67 19.11
N GLU A 46 3.44 -7.18 17.96
CA GLU A 46 4.59 -6.66 17.20
C GLU A 46 4.13 -6.05 15.86
N SER A 47 2.81 -5.79 15.69
CA SER A 47 2.25 -5.25 14.44
C SER A 47 2.83 -3.89 14.03
N ASP A 48 3.34 -3.12 15.00
CA ASP A 48 4.02 -1.84 14.80
C ASP A 48 5.51 -1.98 14.38
N ARG A 49 6.06 -3.19 14.39
CA ARG A 49 7.46 -3.50 14.03
C ARG A 49 7.54 -4.57 12.94
N PRO A 50 7.07 -4.29 11.73
CA PRO A 50 6.94 -5.29 10.67
C PRO A 50 8.26 -5.92 10.19
N SER A 51 9.42 -5.38 10.55
CA SER A 51 10.74 -5.89 10.16
C SER A 51 11.37 -6.87 11.15
N THR A 52 10.76 -7.10 12.33
CA THR A 52 11.35 -7.91 13.40
C THR A 52 10.76 -9.32 13.52
N TYR A 53 9.73 -9.66 12.73
CA TYR A 53 9.07 -10.97 12.77
C TYR A 53 8.66 -11.47 11.38
N ASP A 54 8.80 -12.78 11.18
CA ASP A 54 8.38 -13.48 9.96
C ASP A 54 7.21 -14.44 10.18
N ARG A 55 6.86 -14.71 11.45
CA ARG A 55 5.85 -15.69 11.85
C ARG A 55 4.69 -15.00 12.55
N ILE A 56 3.47 -15.31 12.13
CA ILE A 56 2.24 -14.79 12.70
C ILE A 56 1.53 -15.95 13.40
N LEU A 57 1.23 -15.76 14.69
CA LEU A 57 0.46 -16.71 15.47
C LEU A 57 -0.94 -16.84 14.88
N VAL A 58 -1.39 -18.06 14.64
CA VAL A 58 -2.73 -18.36 14.15
C VAL A 58 -3.37 -19.47 14.98
N GLU A 59 -4.68 -19.44 15.04
CA GLU A 59 -5.52 -20.48 15.63
C GLU A 59 -6.47 -20.99 14.55
N ASP A 60 -6.60 -22.31 14.40
CA ASP A 60 -7.60 -22.89 13.51
C ASP A 60 -8.99 -23.00 14.18
N GLN A 61 -9.99 -23.48 13.44
CA GLN A 61 -11.36 -23.63 13.96
C GLN A 61 -11.49 -24.65 15.10
N GLN A 62 -10.49 -25.51 15.28
CA GLN A 62 -10.45 -26.53 16.32
C GLN A 62 -9.65 -26.07 17.56
N GLY A 63 -9.16 -24.83 17.55
CA GLY A 63 -8.37 -24.26 18.65
C GLY A 63 -6.90 -24.67 18.64
N ASN A 64 -6.41 -25.27 17.54
CA ASN A 64 -5.00 -25.59 17.44
C ASN A 64 -4.21 -24.32 17.12
N ILE A 65 -3.15 -24.08 17.89
CA ILE A 65 -2.27 -22.93 17.73
C ILE A 65 -1.06 -23.32 16.89
N ASP A 66 -0.74 -22.52 15.87
CA ASP A 66 0.49 -22.62 15.08
C ASP A 66 0.91 -21.24 14.56
N TYR A 67 1.83 -21.21 13.59
CA TYR A 67 2.17 -20.00 12.86
C TYR A 67 1.97 -20.15 11.36
N ILE A 68 1.70 -19.02 10.71
CA ILE A 68 1.90 -18.84 9.27
C ILE A 68 3.09 -17.91 9.03
N LEU A 69 3.71 -18.04 7.86
CA LEU A 69 4.71 -17.06 7.43
C LEU A 69 4.01 -15.79 6.97
N LYS A 70 4.58 -14.65 7.30
CA LYS A 70 4.13 -13.34 6.81
C LYS A 70 4.07 -13.28 5.28
N SER A 71 4.99 -13.97 4.61
CA SER A 71 5.01 -14.10 3.14
C SER A 71 3.77 -14.81 2.57
N ASN A 72 3.12 -15.69 3.34
CA ASN A 72 1.93 -16.42 2.89
C ASN A 72 0.67 -15.55 2.89
N LEU A 73 0.71 -14.38 3.55
CA LEU A 73 -0.36 -13.38 3.51
C LEU A 73 -0.16 -12.37 2.39
N LEU A 74 0.98 -12.41 1.70
CA LEU A 74 1.20 -11.57 0.53
C LEU A 74 0.46 -12.19 -0.69
N PRO A 75 -0.02 -11.36 -1.63
CA PRO A 75 -0.59 -11.84 -2.88
C PRO A 75 0.34 -12.82 -3.63
N SER A 76 -0.23 -13.76 -4.38
CA SER A 76 0.55 -14.78 -5.08
C SER A 76 1.13 -14.19 -6.37
N THR A 77 2.43 -13.94 -6.38
CA THR A 77 3.15 -13.39 -7.55
C THR A 77 3.25 -14.34 -8.76
N ASN A 78 2.65 -15.54 -8.69
CA ASN A 78 2.79 -16.59 -9.71
C ASN A 78 1.53 -16.84 -10.55
N GLY A 79 0.45 -16.05 -10.37
CA GLY A 79 -0.78 -16.18 -11.15
C GLY A 79 -0.77 -15.25 -12.38
N THR A 80 -1.09 -15.78 -13.56
CA THR A 80 -1.32 -14.98 -14.79
C THR A 80 -2.57 -14.09 -14.73
N ASP A 81 -3.37 -14.24 -13.67
CA ASP A 81 -4.63 -13.51 -13.45
C ASP A 81 -4.54 -12.52 -12.27
N GLU A 82 -3.38 -12.38 -11.62
CA GLU A 82 -3.18 -11.36 -10.59
C GLU A 82 -2.66 -10.09 -11.24
N ALA A 83 -3.58 -9.14 -11.49
CA ALA A 83 -3.18 -7.74 -11.67
C ALA A 83 -2.29 -7.39 -10.47
N SER A 84 -1.01 -7.12 -10.72
CA SER A 84 -0.01 -6.79 -9.70
C SER A 84 -0.29 -5.39 -9.16
N LYS A 85 -1.43 -5.29 -8.48
CA LYS A 85 -2.02 -4.04 -8.06
C LYS A 85 -1.33 -3.57 -6.79
N GLU A 86 -0.59 -2.50 -6.91
CA GLU A 86 -0.05 -1.79 -5.77
C GLU A 86 -0.95 -0.59 -5.45
N ALA A 87 -1.35 -0.41 -4.18
CA ALA A 87 -2.17 0.71 -3.74
C ALA A 87 -1.46 1.49 -2.64
N TYR A 88 -1.37 2.81 -2.85
CA TYR A 88 -0.72 3.76 -1.98
C TYR A 88 -1.75 4.79 -1.54
N SER A 89 -1.93 4.98 -0.23
CA SER A 89 -2.93 5.92 0.31
C SER A 89 -2.28 6.98 1.20
N GLN A 90 -2.85 8.18 1.14
CA GLN A 90 -2.51 9.31 1.98
C GLN A 90 -3.79 9.93 2.54
N LEU A 91 -3.87 10.01 3.86
CA LEU A 91 -4.97 10.64 4.57
C LEU A 91 -4.41 11.63 5.58
N PHE A 92 -4.94 12.85 5.60
CA PHE A 92 -4.56 13.88 6.57
C PHE A 92 -5.68 14.89 6.77
N SER A 93 -5.64 15.60 7.90
CA SER A 93 -6.62 16.62 8.26
C SER A 93 -5.96 17.99 8.40
N MET A 94 -6.67 19.03 7.98
CA MET A 94 -6.25 20.43 8.04
C MET A 94 -7.28 21.27 8.79
N SER A 95 -6.83 22.33 9.46
CA SER A 95 -7.72 23.34 10.07
C SER A 95 -8.21 24.39 9.07
N THR A 96 -7.70 24.34 7.84
CA THR A 96 -8.04 25.21 6.72
C THR A 96 -8.54 24.37 5.54
N GLU A 97 -9.26 25.00 4.61
CA GLU A 97 -9.71 24.34 3.37
C GLU A 97 -8.59 24.06 2.37
N ASN A 98 -7.37 24.52 2.66
CA ASN A 98 -6.19 24.37 1.83
C ASN A 98 -5.44 23.06 2.15
N GLY A 99 -4.87 22.44 1.12
CA GLY A 99 -4.04 21.26 1.24
C GLY A 99 -2.66 21.57 1.81
N ASP A 100 -1.86 20.52 1.97
CA ASP A 100 -0.49 20.62 2.44
C ASP A 100 0.48 20.10 1.36
N PRO A 101 1.28 20.96 0.71
CA PRO A 101 2.21 20.56 -0.35
C PRO A 101 3.38 19.71 0.16
N ALA A 102 3.59 19.62 1.48
CA ALA A 102 4.54 18.67 2.06
C ALA A 102 3.97 17.25 2.13
N ARG A 103 2.65 17.08 2.01
CA ARG A 103 1.98 15.78 1.92
C ARG A 103 1.99 15.33 0.46
N ILE A 104 3.03 14.57 0.12
CA ILE A 104 3.22 14.01 -1.22
C ILE A 104 2.86 12.52 -1.20
N LEU A 105 2.01 12.10 -2.13
CA LEU A 105 1.72 10.70 -2.41
C LEU A 105 2.59 10.22 -3.57
N THR A 106 3.43 9.21 -3.30
CA THR A 106 4.29 8.57 -4.31
C THR A 106 3.61 7.35 -4.89
N CYS A 107 3.59 7.24 -6.21
CA CYS A 107 2.98 6.09 -6.89
C CYS A 107 3.68 5.82 -8.23
N GLY A 108 4.53 4.81 -8.25
CA GLY A 108 5.41 4.51 -9.38
C GLY A 108 6.23 5.73 -9.80
N LYS A 109 6.03 6.20 -11.03
CA LYS A 109 6.79 7.32 -11.63
C LYS A 109 6.25 8.70 -11.27
N PHE A 110 5.16 8.78 -10.48
CA PHE A 110 4.47 10.03 -10.20
C PHE A 110 4.51 10.41 -8.71
N TYR A 111 4.63 11.71 -8.48
CA TYR A 111 4.28 12.35 -7.22
C TYR A 111 2.98 13.12 -7.38
N PHE A 112 2.06 12.93 -6.45
CA PHE A 112 0.81 13.67 -6.35
C PHE A 112 0.79 14.50 -5.08
N LEU A 113 0.30 15.73 -5.15
CA LEU A 113 0.19 16.61 -3.99
C LEU A 113 -0.95 17.60 -4.16
N PHE A 114 -1.47 18.07 -3.03
CA PHE A 114 -2.36 19.22 -2.97
C PHE A 114 -1.54 20.49 -2.77
N ASP A 115 -1.88 21.58 -3.45
CA ASP A 115 -1.29 22.88 -3.11
C ASP A 115 -1.90 23.49 -1.85
N ASN A 116 -1.28 24.58 -1.39
CA ASN A 116 -1.70 25.35 -0.24
C ASN A 116 -2.56 26.58 -0.62
N GLY A 117 -3.01 26.69 -1.87
CA GLY A 117 -3.90 27.75 -2.33
C GLY A 117 -5.33 27.53 -1.87
N SER A 118 -6.18 28.56 -2.08
CA SER A 118 -7.63 28.37 -1.98
C SER A 118 -8.05 27.29 -2.99
N ASP A 119 -8.96 26.41 -2.58
CA ASP A 119 -9.50 25.29 -3.38
C ASP A 119 -8.64 24.01 -3.46
N SER A 120 -7.51 23.95 -2.75
CA SER A 120 -6.71 22.72 -2.61
C SER A 120 -6.39 22.05 -3.95
N ARG A 121 -5.74 22.79 -4.84
CA ARG A 121 -5.57 22.34 -6.23
C ARG A 121 -4.66 21.12 -6.26
N ILE A 122 -5.12 20.04 -6.88
CA ILE A 122 -4.30 18.85 -7.04
C ILE A 122 -3.27 19.07 -8.17
N LYS A 123 -2.05 18.58 -7.96
CA LYS A 123 -0.94 18.68 -8.90
C LYS A 123 -0.17 17.38 -8.96
N PHE A 124 0.58 17.19 -10.04
CA PHE A 124 1.50 16.08 -10.16
C PHE A 124 2.81 16.45 -10.83
N ARG A 125 3.82 15.62 -10.60
CA ARG A 125 5.14 15.71 -11.24
C ARG A 125 5.76 14.32 -11.34
N LEU A 126 6.89 14.22 -12.02
CA LEU A 126 7.64 12.98 -12.08
C LEU A 126 8.54 12.84 -10.85
N VAL A 127 8.77 11.58 -10.46
CA VAL A 127 9.71 11.22 -9.39
C VAL A 127 11.15 11.42 -9.86
N ASP A 128 11.47 10.86 -11.03
CA ASP A 128 12.80 10.82 -11.59
C ASP A 128 12.92 11.72 -12.84
N ASP A 129 14.14 12.21 -13.07
CA ASP A 129 14.52 12.93 -14.29
C ASP A 129 14.40 12.00 -15.51
N PRO A 130 13.55 12.32 -16.50
CA PRO A 130 13.39 11.48 -17.66
C PRO A 130 14.57 11.63 -18.64
N VAL A 131 15.03 10.49 -19.19
CA VAL A 131 16.15 10.46 -20.15
C VAL A 131 15.83 11.20 -21.45
N GLU A 132 14.56 11.24 -21.84
CA GLU A 132 14.03 11.94 -23.01
C GLU A 132 12.74 12.68 -22.62
N THR A 133 12.28 13.61 -23.46
CA THR A 133 10.99 14.28 -23.23
C THR A 133 9.84 13.26 -23.20
N VAL A 134 9.01 13.33 -22.16
CA VAL A 134 7.90 12.40 -21.92
C VAL A 134 6.56 13.13 -22.05
N ASN A 135 5.66 12.53 -22.83
CA ASN A 135 4.28 12.97 -22.98
C ASN A 135 3.35 12.09 -22.15
N ILE A 136 2.78 12.64 -21.09
CA ILE A 136 1.82 11.95 -20.23
C ILE A 136 0.41 12.34 -20.65
N PHE A 137 -0.40 11.35 -21.02
CA PHE A 137 -1.82 11.52 -21.29
C PHE A 137 -2.62 11.13 -20.06
N MET A 138 -3.75 11.79 -19.87
CA MET A 138 -4.65 11.48 -18.78
C MET A 138 -6.13 11.65 -19.14
N SER A 139 -6.96 11.03 -18.32
CA SER A 139 -8.38 11.36 -18.19
C SER A 139 -8.72 11.64 -16.73
N MET A 140 -9.76 12.45 -16.51
CA MET A 140 -10.28 12.78 -15.18
C MET A 140 -11.79 12.69 -15.19
N GLU A 141 -12.32 11.91 -14.26
CA GLU A 141 -13.73 11.86 -13.89
C GLU A 141 -13.92 12.68 -12.63
N GLN A 142 -14.79 13.68 -12.68
CA GLN A 142 -15.13 14.54 -11.55
C GLN A 142 -16.59 14.35 -11.20
N ASN A 143 -16.89 14.18 -9.92
CA ASN A 143 -18.25 14.18 -9.41
C ASN A 143 -18.43 15.35 -8.43
N TRP A 144 -18.88 16.47 -8.98
CA TRP A 144 -19.04 17.72 -8.25
C TRP A 144 -20.52 18.06 -8.02
N SER A 145 -20.87 18.58 -6.85
CA SER A 145 -22.25 18.89 -6.50
C SER A 145 -22.89 20.00 -7.35
N GLY A 146 -22.07 20.87 -7.98
CA GLY A 146 -22.56 21.96 -8.82
C GLY A 146 -23.07 21.51 -10.19
N ASN A 147 -22.31 20.63 -10.87
CA ASN A 147 -22.58 20.22 -12.24
C ASN A 147 -22.77 18.69 -12.43
N GLY A 148 -22.60 17.90 -11.37
CA GLY A 148 -22.67 16.44 -11.42
C GLY A 148 -21.40 15.80 -11.97
N PHE A 149 -21.58 14.70 -12.72
CA PHE A 149 -20.48 13.99 -13.37
C PHE A 149 -19.93 14.78 -14.55
N GLN A 150 -18.61 14.99 -14.56
CA GLN A 150 -17.86 15.63 -15.62
C GLN A 150 -16.67 14.76 -16.01
N PHE A 151 -16.29 14.83 -17.29
CA PHE A 151 -15.16 14.07 -17.82
C PHE A 151 -14.24 15.01 -18.59
N PHE A 152 -12.97 15.03 -18.20
CA PHE A 152 -11.93 15.87 -18.78
C PHE A 152 -10.82 15.01 -19.38
N GLN A 153 -10.29 15.50 -20.50
CA GLN A 153 -9.13 14.93 -21.18
C GLN A 153 -8.25 16.07 -21.66
N GLY A 154 -6.95 15.80 -21.78
CA GLY A 154 -5.98 16.84 -22.14
C GLY A 154 -5.45 17.60 -20.93
N LYS A 155 -4.61 18.60 -21.19
CA LYS A 155 -3.91 19.35 -20.14
C LYS A 155 -4.79 20.43 -19.50
N ALA A 156 -5.57 21.15 -20.30
CA ALA A 156 -6.49 22.20 -19.85
C ALA A 156 -7.95 21.90 -20.22
N TYR A 157 -8.89 22.64 -19.64
CA TYR A 157 -10.36 22.44 -19.78
C TYR A 157 -10.85 22.32 -21.23
N ASN A 158 -10.27 23.09 -22.17
CA ASN A 158 -10.65 23.10 -23.58
C ASN A 158 -9.66 22.38 -24.50
N ASP A 159 -8.63 21.74 -23.95
CA ASP A 159 -7.66 21.04 -24.76
C ASP A 159 -8.28 19.77 -25.35
N PRO A 160 -7.92 19.39 -26.59
CA PRO A 160 -8.29 18.08 -27.09
C PRO A 160 -7.53 16.99 -26.31
N ALA A 161 -8.09 15.78 -26.27
CA ALA A 161 -7.49 14.62 -25.60
C ALA A 161 -6.08 14.24 -26.10
N THR A 162 -5.65 14.81 -27.23
CA THR A 162 -4.33 14.63 -27.84
C THR A 162 -3.25 15.57 -27.28
N VAL A 163 -3.58 16.50 -26.38
CA VAL A 163 -2.60 17.39 -25.74
C VAL A 163 -2.10 16.76 -24.45
N PRO A 164 -0.82 16.36 -24.36
CA PRO A 164 -0.26 15.75 -23.16
C PRO A 164 0.27 16.77 -22.16
N PHE A 165 0.53 16.31 -20.94
CA PHE A 165 1.50 16.92 -20.05
C PHE A 165 2.91 16.56 -20.53
N VAL A 166 3.70 17.58 -20.88
CA VAL A 166 5.06 17.41 -21.38
C VAL A 166 6.04 17.58 -20.22
N PHE A 167 6.88 16.58 -20.00
CA PHE A 167 7.96 16.62 -19.01
C PHE A 167 9.32 16.40 -19.66
N ASP A 168 10.32 17.15 -19.21
CA ASP A 168 11.72 17.04 -19.62
C ASP A 168 12.64 17.23 -18.41
N SER A 169 13.96 17.15 -18.62
CA SER A 169 14.93 17.29 -17.54
C SER A 169 14.93 18.64 -16.84
N ALA A 170 14.35 19.68 -17.44
CA ALA A 170 14.25 21.01 -16.84
C ALA A 170 13.00 21.18 -15.97
N ASN A 171 11.94 20.41 -16.22
CA ASN A 171 10.65 20.61 -15.56
C ASN A 171 10.05 19.37 -14.87
N TYR A 172 10.71 18.20 -14.94
CA TYR A 172 10.17 16.94 -14.40
C TYR A 172 9.75 17.03 -12.93
N ASN A 173 10.45 17.86 -12.15
CA ASN A 173 10.24 18.06 -10.72
C ASN A 173 9.32 19.24 -10.39
N ILE A 174 8.77 19.93 -11.41
CA ILE A 174 7.86 21.07 -11.24
C ILE A 174 6.42 20.54 -11.27
N PRO A 175 5.63 20.72 -10.19
CA PRO A 175 4.23 20.31 -10.16
C PRO A 175 3.42 20.99 -11.27
N GLN A 176 2.73 20.19 -12.08
CA GLN A 176 1.75 20.64 -13.08
C GLN A 176 0.34 20.39 -12.57
N GLU A 177 -0.56 21.33 -12.88
CA GLU A 177 -1.95 21.31 -12.42
C GLU A 177 -2.86 20.61 -13.42
N PHE A 178 -3.91 19.98 -12.92
CA PHE A 178 -4.94 19.33 -13.74
C PHE A 178 -5.93 20.33 -14.35
N ALA A 179 -6.61 19.90 -15.42
CA ALA A 179 -7.84 20.54 -15.84
C ALA A 179 -8.85 20.47 -14.68
N GLU A 180 -9.45 21.60 -14.29
CA GLU A 180 -10.31 21.68 -13.10
C GLU A 180 -9.66 21.11 -11.81
N ALA A 181 -8.38 21.45 -11.57
CA ALA A 181 -7.62 20.96 -10.41
C ALA A 181 -8.22 21.27 -9.03
N ASN A 182 -9.17 22.20 -8.94
CA ASN A 182 -9.84 22.55 -7.69
C ASN A 182 -10.60 21.33 -7.16
N VAL A 183 -10.52 21.06 -5.85
CA VAL A 183 -11.25 19.95 -5.24
C VAL A 183 -12.22 20.53 -4.21
N ALA A 184 -13.51 20.57 -4.52
CA ALA A 184 -14.52 21.11 -3.62
C ALA A 184 -14.85 20.17 -2.45
N ASP A 185 -15.61 20.68 -1.47
CA ASP A 185 -16.11 19.86 -0.37
C ASP A 185 -17.04 18.76 -0.89
N SER A 186 -16.75 17.52 -0.48
CA SER A 186 -17.46 16.31 -0.88
C SER A 186 -17.37 15.99 -2.37
N GLU A 187 -16.35 16.52 -3.05
CA GLU A 187 -16.04 16.17 -4.44
C GLU A 187 -15.12 14.95 -4.50
N GLN A 188 -15.41 14.04 -5.43
CA GLN A 188 -14.55 12.91 -5.76
C GLN A 188 -14.01 13.07 -7.17
N ASN A 189 -12.70 12.98 -7.32
CA ASN A 189 -12.05 12.94 -8.63
C ASN A 189 -11.28 11.63 -8.81
N VAL A 190 -11.44 11.02 -9.99
CA VAL A 190 -10.71 9.82 -10.40
C VAL A 190 -9.94 10.15 -11.67
N MET A 191 -8.62 10.06 -11.59
CA MET A 191 -7.72 10.36 -12.69
C MET A 191 -6.97 9.11 -13.12
N HIS A 192 -6.79 8.96 -14.43
CA HIS A 192 -6.08 7.85 -15.02
C HIS A 192 -4.86 8.36 -15.77
N PHE A 193 -3.71 7.72 -15.57
CA PHE A 193 -2.45 8.11 -16.18
C PHE A 193 -1.79 6.94 -16.89
N GLN A 194 -1.14 7.27 -18.00
CA GLN A 194 -0.28 6.34 -18.71
C GLN A 194 1.08 6.98 -18.95
N TYR A 195 2.13 6.35 -18.43
CA TYR A 195 3.50 6.74 -18.73
C TYR A 195 3.95 5.99 -20.01
N PRO A 196 4.49 6.68 -21.03
CA PRO A 196 4.94 6.04 -22.27
C PRO A 196 5.91 4.88 -22.05
N ASN A 197 5.64 3.75 -22.71
CA ASN A 197 6.42 2.51 -22.60
C ASN A 197 6.51 1.92 -21.19
N ASP A 198 5.67 2.38 -20.26
CA ASP A 198 5.51 1.73 -18.96
C ASP A 198 4.45 0.62 -19.10
N PRO A 199 4.74 -0.61 -18.63
CA PRO A 199 3.75 -1.68 -18.64
C PRO A 199 2.58 -1.41 -17.67
N ASN A 200 2.75 -0.47 -16.74
CA ASN A 200 1.76 -0.20 -15.71
C ASN A 200 0.77 0.89 -16.12
N PHE A 201 -0.44 0.76 -15.61
CA PHE A 201 -1.46 1.81 -15.65
C PHE A 201 -1.67 2.38 -14.26
N TYR A 202 -1.94 3.69 -14.15
CA TYR A 202 -2.08 4.35 -12.86
C TYR A 202 -3.46 4.97 -12.72
N ARG A 203 -4.05 4.85 -11.54
CA ARG A 203 -5.30 5.51 -11.16
C ARG A 203 -5.12 6.26 -9.86
N LEU A 204 -5.41 7.55 -9.86
CA LEU A 204 -5.47 8.38 -8.66
C LEU A 204 -6.93 8.66 -8.31
N THR A 205 -7.34 8.34 -7.10
CA THR A 205 -8.64 8.75 -6.54
C THR A 205 -8.38 9.75 -5.43
N ILE A 206 -8.99 10.93 -5.52
CA ILE A 206 -8.90 11.97 -4.49
C ILE A 206 -10.29 12.38 -4.01
N TYR A 207 -10.34 12.82 -2.76
CA TYR A 207 -11.55 13.30 -2.14
C TYR A 207 -11.21 14.29 -1.01
N ARG A 208 -12.05 15.31 -0.82
CA ARG A 208 -11.96 16.28 0.29
C ARG A 208 -13.27 16.31 1.09
N VAL A 209 -13.25 16.04 2.40
CA VAL A 209 -14.43 16.22 3.28
C VAL A 209 -14.27 17.52 4.05
N ARG A 210 -15.35 18.29 4.20
CA ARG A 210 -15.44 19.25 5.32
C ARG A 210 -16.17 18.62 6.51
N GLN A 211 -15.48 18.56 7.64
CA GLN A 211 -16.02 18.13 8.92
C GLN A 211 -16.49 19.34 9.74
N LYS A 212 -17.55 19.13 10.52
CA LYS A 212 -18.05 20.10 11.52
C LYS A 212 -18.04 19.42 12.88
N ILE A 213 -17.08 19.78 13.73
CA ILE A 213 -16.78 19.05 14.97
C ILE A 213 -17.00 19.96 16.19
N GLY A 214 -17.59 19.42 17.25
CA GLY A 214 -17.61 20.04 18.59
C GLY A 214 -18.63 21.16 18.83
N VAL A 215 -18.52 21.76 20.02
CA VAL A 215 -19.29 22.94 20.48
C VAL A 215 -18.32 23.90 21.21
N PRO A 216 -18.07 25.13 20.69
CA PRO A 216 -18.58 25.67 19.43
C PRO A 216 -18.10 24.87 18.21
N VAL A 217 -18.85 24.94 17.11
CA VAL A 217 -18.52 24.22 15.88
C VAL A 217 -17.19 24.72 15.32
N VAL A 218 -16.25 23.81 15.15
CA VAL A 218 -14.99 24.02 14.43
C VAL A 218 -15.05 23.30 13.09
N ASN A 219 -14.61 23.96 12.03
CA ASN A 219 -14.47 23.32 10.72
C ASN A 219 -13.07 22.73 10.59
N THR A 220 -12.99 21.49 10.12
CA THR A 220 -11.74 20.87 9.67
C THR A 220 -11.97 20.23 8.32
N TRP A 221 -10.91 20.00 7.56
CA TRP A 221 -10.97 19.38 6.25
C TRP A 221 -10.12 18.13 6.22
N ASP A 222 -10.71 17.02 5.81
CA ASP A 222 -10.01 15.75 5.61
C ASP A 222 -9.70 15.58 4.14
N PHE A 223 -8.44 15.33 3.83
CA PHE A 223 -7.96 15.02 2.50
C PHE A 223 -7.63 13.55 2.41
N ALA A 224 -8.14 12.90 1.37
CA ALA A 224 -7.83 11.52 1.05
C ALA A 224 -7.34 11.44 -0.40
N ALA A 225 -6.23 10.76 -0.60
CA ALA A 225 -5.72 10.41 -1.92
C ALA A 225 -5.30 8.93 -1.90
N THR A 226 -5.71 8.18 -2.91
CA THR A 226 -5.26 6.80 -3.14
C THR A 226 -4.80 6.68 -4.57
N CYS A 227 -3.57 6.21 -4.77
CA CYS A 227 -3.06 5.86 -6.09
C CYS A 227 -2.90 4.35 -6.20
N GLU A 228 -3.38 3.81 -7.32
CA GLU A 228 -3.29 2.41 -7.68
C GLU A 228 -2.44 2.29 -8.94
N LYS A 229 -1.50 1.35 -8.92
CA LYS A 229 -0.67 0.95 -10.05
C LYS A 229 -1.08 -0.48 -10.42
N PHE A 230 -1.45 -0.71 -11.67
CA PHE A 230 -1.92 -1.98 -12.21
C PHE A 230 -0.91 -2.58 -13.17
#